data_AF-A0A163JDE6-F1
#
_entry.id   AF-A0A163JDE6-F1
#
_cell.length_a   1.000
_cell.length_b   1.000
_cell.length_c   1.000
_cell.angle_alpha   90.00
_cell.angle_beta   90.00
_cell.angle_gamma   90.00
#
_symmetry.space_group_name_H-M   'P 1'
#
loop_
_entity.id
_entity.type
_entity.pdbx_description
1 polymer ?
#
loop_
_entity_poly.entity_id
_entity_poly.type
_entity_poly.pdbx_seq_one_letter_code
_entity_poly.pdbx_strand_id
1 'polypeptide(L)'
;MTRPEIKEQIRSGIYDDDQEFWGSVSSEVKDLINGLLTVDPAQRMGVNEARNHQWFQDGVEDLRMDVQDLDDGDVELLRHYDTMPSLPTTPS
;
A
#
# COMPACT_ATOMS: atom_id res chain seq x y z
N MET A 1 -7.90 27.90 -16.86
CA MET A 1 -7.89 26.67 -17.68
C MET A 1 -8.84 25.68 -17.03
N THR A 2 -9.72 25.04 -17.79
CA THR A 2 -10.69 24.05 -17.29
C THR A 2 -10.03 22.69 -17.15
N ARG A 3 -10.20 22.02 -16.00
CA ARG A 3 -9.71 20.65 -15.78
C ARG A 3 -10.35 19.71 -16.82
N PRO A 4 -9.57 18.85 -17.50
CA PRO A 4 -10.11 17.93 -18.51
C PRO A 4 -11.13 16.97 -17.90
N GLU A 5 -12.02 16.41 -18.72
CA GLU A 5 -13.04 15.47 -18.26
C GLU A 5 -12.38 14.21 -17.64
N ILE A 6 -12.98 13.59 -16.62
CA ILE A 6 -12.39 12.43 -15.91
C ILE A 6 -11.95 11.32 -16.87
N LYS A 7 -12.72 11.09 -17.93
CA LYS A 7 -12.40 10.10 -18.97
C LYS A 7 -11.09 10.40 -19.71
N GLU A 8 -10.80 11.68 -19.94
CA GLU A 8 -9.57 12.11 -20.61
C GLU A 8 -8.38 12.00 -19.65
N GLN A 9 -8.55 12.31 -18.37
CA GLN A 9 -7.53 12.12 -17.34
C GLN A 9 -7.10 10.65 -17.24
N ILE A 10 -8.06 9.72 -17.19
CA ILE A 10 -7.78 8.29 -17.15
C ILE A 10 -7.03 7.82 -18.41
N ARG A 11 -7.43 8.29 -19.60
CA ARG A 11 -6.79 7.89 -20.86
C ARG A 11 -5.38 8.45 -21.03
N SER A 12 -5.14 9.64 -20.49
CA SER A 12 -3.86 10.35 -20.61
C SER A 12 -2.91 10.05 -19.46
N GLY A 13 -3.34 9.31 -18.43
CA GLY A 13 -2.53 9.07 -17.23
C GLY A 13 -2.21 10.35 -16.46
N ILE A 14 -2.93 11.45 -16.73
CA ILE A 14 -2.69 12.75 -16.10
C ILE A 14 -3.46 12.77 -14.79
N TYR A 15 -2.73 12.90 -13.69
CA TYR A 15 -3.26 13.22 -12.38
C TYR A 15 -2.52 14.44 -11.82
N ASP A 16 -3.21 15.25 -11.02
CA ASP A 16 -2.59 16.38 -10.33
C ASP A 16 -1.94 15.89 -9.03
N ASP A 17 -0.63 16.06 -8.89
CA ASP A 17 0.13 15.81 -7.67
C ASP A 17 0.10 17.02 -6.72
N ASP A 18 -1.05 17.69 -6.61
CA ASP A 18 -1.25 18.91 -5.82
C ASP A 18 -0.58 18.82 -4.44
N GLN A 19 0.37 19.72 -4.19
CA GLN A 19 1.22 19.70 -3.00
C GLN A 19 0.42 19.81 -1.67
N GLU A 20 -0.81 20.33 -1.74
CA GLU A 20 -1.75 20.40 -0.62
C GLU A 20 -2.18 19.02 -0.11
N PHE A 21 -2.31 18.04 -1.01
CA PHE A 21 -2.75 16.68 -0.68
C PHE A 21 -1.60 15.67 -0.73
N TRP A 22 -0.60 15.91 -1.58
CA TRP A 22 0.54 15.03 -1.82
C TRP A 22 1.83 15.47 -1.13
N GLY A 23 1.82 16.57 -0.38
CA GLY A 23 2.99 17.12 0.29
C GLY A 23 3.56 16.21 1.39
N SER A 24 2.71 15.42 2.06
CA SER A 24 3.11 14.45 3.09
C SER A 24 3.39 13.05 2.55
N VAL A 25 3.13 12.81 1.26
CA VAL A 25 3.32 11.51 0.62
C VAL A 25 4.79 11.34 0.24
N SER A 26 5.39 10.20 0.59
CA SER A 26 6.79 9.92 0.29
C SER A 26 7.06 9.87 -1.22
N SER A 27 8.30 10.17 -1.59
CA SER A 27 8.78 10.06 -2.97
C SER A 27 8.54 8.66 -3.55
N GLU A 28 8.73 7.64 -2.74
CA GLU A 28 8.59 6.24 -3.13
C GLU A 28 7.14 5.90 -3.51
N VAL A 29 6.15 6.44 -2.81
CA VAL A 29 4.74 6.26 -3.20
C VAL A 29 4.44 6.93 -4.53
N LYS A 30 5.00 8.13 -4.74
CA LYS A 30 4.79 8.88 -5.99
C LYS A 30 5.41 8.15 -7.17
N ASP A 31 6.58 7.55 -6.99
CA ASP A 31 7.23 6.74 -8.02
C ASP A 31 6.36 5.53 -8.42
N LEU A 32 5.87 4.80 -7.42
CA LEU A 32 4.97 3.65 -7.63
C LEU A 32 3.70 4.05 -8.41
N ILE A 33 3.04 5.14 -8.02
CA ILE A 33 1.80 5.60 -8.66
C ILE A 33 2.05 6.04 -10.10
N ASN A 34 3.15 6.73 -10.37
CA ASN A 34 3.56 7.07 -11.73
C ASN A 34 3.79 5.83 -12.59
N GLY A 35 4.47 4.80 -12.04
CA GLY A 35 4.68 3.53 -12.74
C GLY A 35 3.37 2.79 -13.07
N LEU A 36 2.39 2.83 -12.17
CA LEU A 36 1.08 2.17 -12.36
C LEU A 36 0.15 2.93 -13.30
N LEU A 37 0.17 4.27 -13.26
CA LEU A 37 -0.65 5.15 -14.10
C LEU A 37 0.01 5.49 -15.44
N THR A 38 1.10 4.82 -15.80
CA THR A 38 1.75 4.97 -17.10
C THR A 38 0.81 4.60 -18.26
N VAL A 39 0.70 5.52 -19.22
CA VAL A 39 -0.18 5.41 -20.40
C VAL A 39 0.23 4.26 -21.30
N ASP A 40 1.53 4.15 -21.58
CA ASP A 40 2.07 3.09 -22.43
C ASP A 40 2.08 1.76 -21.65
N PRO A 41 1.28 0.76 -22.05
CA PRO A 41 1.26 -0.53 -21.38
C PRO A 41 2.59 -1.28 -21.44
N ALA A 42 3.47 -0.99 -22.42
CA ALA A 42 4.80 -1.60 -22.52
C ALA A 42 5.82 -0.96 -21.55
N GLN A 43 5.52 0.23 -21.03
CA GLN A 43 6.32 0.92 -20.01
C GLN A 43 5.64 0.89 -18.63
N ARG A 44 4.39 0.42 -18.56
CA ARG A 44 3.65 0.31 -17.31
C ARG A 44 4.29 -0.73 -16.40
N MET A 45 4.46 -0.32 -15.15
CA MET A 45 4.98 -1.20 -14.11
C MET A 45 4.12 -2.45 -13.97
N GLY A 46 4.74 -3.61 -14.17
CA GLY A 46 4.07 -4.90 -13.99
C GLY A 46 3.79 -5.19 -12.52
N VAL A 47 2.87 -6.13 -12.26
CA VAL A 47 2.51 -6.53 -10.89
C VAL A 47 3.72 -7.01 -10.08
N ASN A 48 4.65 -7.73 -10.71
CA ASN A 48 5.86 -8.21 -10.04
C ASN A 48 6.84 -7.08 -9.73
N GLU A 49 7.00 -6.09 -10.62
CA GLU A 49 7.83 -4.91 -10.35
C GLU A 49 7.21 -4.07 -9.23
N ALA A 50 5.90 -3.82 -9.28
CA ALA A 50 5.18 -3.09 -8.25
C ALA A 50 5.33 -3.77 -6.88
N ARG A 51 5.21 -5.10 -6.80
CA ARG A 51 5.41 -5.85 -5.55
C ARG A 51 6.83 -5.70 -4.98
N ASN A 52 7.83 -5.59 -5.85
CA ASN A 52 9.23 -5.43 -5.43
C ASN A 52 9.61 -3.95 -5.25
N HIS A 53 8.68 -3.02 -5.45
CA HIS A 53 8.93 -1.59 -5.27
C HIS A 53 9.21 -1.25 -3.80
N GLN A 54 10.11 -0.29 -3.59
CA GLN A 54 10.61 0.08 -2.27
C GLN A 54 9.49 0.43 -1.28
N TRP A 55 8.44 1.11 -1.73
CA TRP A 55 7.27 1.41 -0.90
C TRP A 55 6.64 0.18 -0.23
N PHE A 56 6.58 -0.97 -0.92
CA PHE A 56 6.07 -2.21 -0.33
C PHE A 56 7.10 -2.90 0.58
N GLN A 57 8.39 -2.67 0.35
CA GLN A 57 9.46 -3.27 1.14
C GLN A 57 9.65 -2.54 2.48
N ASP A 58 9.59 -1.21 2.49
CA ASP A 58 9.70 -0.38 3.70
C ASP A 58 8.65 -0.78 4.76
N GLY A 59 7.38 -1.02 4.36
CA GLY A 59 6.35 -1.47 5.29
C GLY A 59 6.54 -2.90 5.81
N VAL A 60 7.27 -3.76 5.08
CA VAL A 60 7.63 -5.11 5.55
C VAL A 60 8.78 -5.05 6.55
N GLU A 61 9.72 -4.11 6.40
CA GLU A 61 10.79 -3.90 7.36
C GLU A 61 10.26 -3.36 8.69
N ASP A 62 9.33 -2.40 8.67
CA ASP A 62 8.65 -1.87 9.86
C ASP A 62 7.94 -2.99 10.66
N LEU A 63 7.11 -3.78 9.99
CA LEU A 63 6.46 -4.97 10.58
C LEU A 63 7.47 -6.02 11.08
N ARG A 64 8.58 -6.19 10.38
CA ARG A 64 9.62 -7.15 10.75
C ARG A 64 10.42 -6.69 11.96
N MET A 65 10.52 -5.38 12.20
CA MET A 65 11.12 -4.83 13.42
C MET A 65 10.19 -5.05 14.61
N ASP A 66 8.90 -4.77 14.48
CA ASP A 66 7.92 -5.04 15.55
C ASP A 66 7.89 -6.51 15.97
N VAL A 67 8.04 -7.45 15.01
CA VAL A 67 8.11 -8.89 15.29
C VAL A 67 9.38 -9.29 16.05
N GLN A 68 10.47 -8.54 15.90
CA GLN A 68 11.75 -8.82 16.60
C GLN A 68 11.75 -8.35 18.05
N ASP A 69 10.94 -7.34 18.39
CA ASP A 69 10.78 -6.82 19.76
C ASP A 69 9.74 -7.60 20.58
N LEU A 70 9.06 -8.59 20.00
CA LEU A 70 8.15 -9.48 20.71
C LEU A 70 8.94 -10.34 21.70
N ASP A 71 8.64 -10.19 22.99
CA ASP A 71 9.20 -11.06 24.01
C ASP A 71 8.46 -12.41 24.06
N ASP A 72 9.04 -13.40 24.74
CA ASP A 72 8.45 -14.73 24.89
C ASP A 72 6.99 -14.70 25.41
N GLY A 73 6.63 -13.70 26.21
CA GLY A 73 5.27 -13.44 26.70
C GLY A 73 4.27 -13.02 25.62
N ASP A 74 4.69 -12.17 24.67
CA ASP A 74 3.84 -11.73 23.56
C ASP A 74 3.56 -12.88 22.57
N VAL A 75 4.58 -13.72 22.33
CA VAL A 75 4.44 -14.92 21.49
C VAL A 75 3.51 -15.94 22.14
N GLU A 76 3.54 -16.06 23.47
CA GLU A 76 2.63 -16.93 24.21
C GLU A 76 1.18 -16.41 24.15
N LEU A 77 0.95 -15.09 24.22
CA LEU A 77 -0.37 -14.48 24.09
C LEU A 77 -1.00 -14.73 22.71
N LEU A 78 -0.21 -14.62 21.64
CA LEU A 78 -0.67 -14.90 20.26
C LEU A 78 -1.07 -16.36 20.06
N ARG A 79 -0.30 -17.30 20.61
CA ARG A 79 -0.63 -18.73 20.58
C ARG A 79 -1.93 -19.03 21.31
N HIS A 80 -2.18 -18.35 22.44
CA HIS A 80 -3.44 -18.49 23.16
C HIS A 80 -4.63 -17.93 22.37
N TYR A 81 -4.45 -16.84 21.61
CA TYR A 81 -5.50 -16.26 20.78
C TYR A 81 -5.91 -17.19 19.61
N ASP A 82 -4.95 -17.88 18.99
CA ASP A 82 -5.23 -18.90 17.96
C ASP A 82 -6.00 -20.11 18.52
N THR A 83 -5.82 -20.39 19.81
CA THR A 83 -6.46 -21.50 20.53
C THR A 83 -7.80 -21.10 21.16
N MET A 84 -8.20 -19.83 21.11
CA MET A 84 -9.52 -19.39 21.58
C MET A 84 -10.61 -20.01 20.69
N PRO A 85 -11.69 -20.58 21.26
CA PRO A 85 -12.86 -20.93 20.46
C PRO A 85 -13.37 -19.65 19.80
N SER A 86 -13.60 -19.69 18.48
CA SER A 86 -14.13 -18.57 17.68
C SER A 86 -15.22 -17.83 18.46
N LEU A 87 -15.15 -16.49 18.48
CA LEU A 87 -16.16 -15.60 19.07
C LEU A 87 -17.56 -16.15 18.80
N PRO A 88 -18.48 -16.13 19.78
CA PRO A 88 -19.86 -16.50 19.50
C PRO A 88 -20.36 -15.59 18.39
N THR A 89 -20.59 -16.16 17.20
CA THR A 89 -21.28 -15.48 16.11
C THR A 89 -22.58 -14.98 16.69
N THR A 90 -22.73 -13.66 16.79
CA THR A 90 -23.99 -13.03 17.17
C THR A 90 -25.08 -13.55 16.23
N PRO A 91 -26.09 -14.30 16.75
CA PRO A 91 -27.25 -14.61 15.94
C PRO A 91 -28.12 -13.36 15.78
N SER A 92 -28.88 -13.37 14.67
CA SER A 92 -29.68 -12.28 14.06
C SER A 92 -30.51 -11.42 14.99
#